data_AF-A0A2N8PCW5-F1
#
_entry.id   AF-A0A2N8PCW5-F1
#
_cell.length_a   1.000
_cell.length_b   1.000
_cell.length_c   1.000
_cell.angle_alpha   90.00
_cell.angle_beta   90.00
_cell.angle_gamma   90.00
#
_symmetry.space_group_name_H-M   'P 1'
#
loop_
_entity.id
_entity.type
_entity.pdbx_description
1 polymer ?
#
loop_
_entity_poly.entity_id
_entity_poly.type
_entity_poly.pdbx_seq_one_letter_code
_entity_poly.pdbx_strand_id
1 'polypeptide(L)'
;MNQPTSAPPTTRPTLPAAARRRCPAAAAADPTPCDGPPDTATLIDRHGRETAGCVQHCARRLPGLDGARVHPFVPTARALDIYFRASELPPFAWEIGR
;
A
#
# COMPACT_ATOMS: atom_id res chain seq x y z
N MET A 1 -31.06 -34.86 0.02
CA MET A 1 -30.22 -33.90 -0.74
C MET A 1 -31.14 -32.73 -0.97
N ASN A 2 -30.99 -31.54 -0.39
CA ASN A 2 -29.97 -30.52 -0.70
C ASN A 2 -29.99 -29.48 0.45
N GLN A 3 -28.84 -29.14 1.04
CA GLN A 3 -28.72 -27.98 1.95
C GLN A 3 -27.88 -26.89 1.25
N PRO A 4 -28.33 -25.63 1.21
CA PRO A 4 -27.52 -24.52 0.74
C PRO A 4 -26.63 -24.02 1.89
N THR A 5 -25.33 -24.30 1.84
CA THR A 5 -24.35 -23.68 2.76
C THR A 5 -23.99 -22.29 2.27
N SER A 6 -24.73 -21.28 2.73
CA SER A 6 -24.27 -19.89 2.68
C SER A 6 -23.37 -19.63 3.89
N ALA A 7 -22.05 -19.54 3.66
CA ALA A 7 -21.13 -19.01 4.64
C ALA A 7 -21.36 -17.49 4.81
N PRO A 8 -21.36 -16.93 6.03
CA PRO A 8 -21.46 -15.49 6.22
C PRO A 8 -20.16 -14.80 5.74
N PRO A 9 -20.22 -13.55 5.23
CA PRO A 9 -19.01 -12.80 4.95
C PRO A 9 -18.31 -12.51 6.27
N THR A 10 -17.08 -12.99 6.43
CA THR A 10 -16.24 -12.67 7.59
C THR A 10 -15.89 -11.19 7.52
N THR A 11 -16.61 -10.35 8.27
CA THR A 11 -16.25 -8.95 8.45
C THR A 11 -14.88 -8.91 9.12
N ARG A 12 -13.86 -8.47 8.37
CA ARG A 12 -12.51 -8.25 8.91
C ARG A 12 -12.63 -7.25 10.08
N PRO A 13 -12.04 -7.50 11.25
CA PRO A 13 -12.16 -6.59 12.37
C PRO A 13 -11.54 -5.23 12.00
N THR A 14 -12.37 -4.19 11.92
CA THR A 14 -11.92 -2.80 11.87
C THR A 14 -11.30 -2.48 13.22
N LEU A 15 -9.97 -2.47 13.29
CA LEU A 15 -9.25 -1.96 14.45
C LEU A 15 -9.67 -0.50 14.71
N PRO A 16 -9.85 -0.10 15.99
CA PRO A 16 -10.30 1.24 16.32
C PRO A 16 -9.34 2.30 15.79
N ALA A 17 -9.91 3.44 15.36
CA ALA A 17 -9.22 4.63 14.84
C ALA A 17 -8.38 5.39 15.88
N ALA A 18 -7.80 4.70 16.86
CA ALA A 18 -7.06 5.27 17.98
C ALA A 18 -5.55 5.19 17.69
N ALA A 19 -4.94 6.38 17.58
CA ALA A 19 -3.60 6.69 17.08
C ALA A 19 -3.44 6.49 15.57
N ARG A 20 -3.50 7.59 14.80
CA ARG A 20 -3.06 7.63 13.40
C ARG A 20 -1.56 7.32 13.33
N ARG A 21 -1.20 6.04 13.44
CA ARG A 21 0.11 5.55 13.06
C ARG A 21 0.27 5.93 11.59
N ARG A 22 1.38 6.60 11.25
CA ARG A 22 1.77 6.86 9.86
C ARG A 22 1.56 5.58 9.03
N CYS A 23 1.16 5.72 7.77
CA CYS A 23 1.06 4.59 6.85
C CYS A 23 2.36 3.78 6.88
N PRO A 24 2.33 2.44 6.99
CA PRO A 24 3.56 1.64 7.10
C PRO A 24 4.46 1.76 5.86
N ALA A 25 3.87 1.99 4.69
CA ALA A 25 4.62 2.27 3.45
C ALA A 25 5.16 3.70 3.36
N ALA A 26 4.70 4.64 4.20
CA ALA A 26 5.22 6.00 4.20
C ALA A 26 6.64 6.02 4.75
N ALA A 27 7.57 6.64 4.00
CA ALA A 27 8.87 6.96 4.59
C ALA A 27 8.68 7.91 5.78
N ALA A 28 9.49 7.75 6.83
CA ALA A 28 9.38 8.54 8.05
C ALA A 28 9.40 10.07 7.78
N ALA A 29 10.17 10.46 6.76
CA ALA A 29 10.36 11.84 6.36
C ALA A 29 9.35 12.32 5.29
N ASP A 30 8.44 11.46 4.81
CA ASP A 30 7.41 11.82 3.84
C ASP A 30 6.26 12.57 4.53
N PRO A 31 6.03 13.86 4.24
CA PRO A 31 4.97 14.63 4.89
C PRO A 31 3.58 14.30 4.35
N THR A 32 3.47 13.64 3.19
CA THR A 32 2.20 13.49 2.48
C THR A 32 1.17 12.70 3.29
N PRO A 33 -0.11 13.12 3.28
CA PRO A 33 -1.19 12.37 3.91
C PRO A 33 -1.50 11.09 3.13
N CYS A 34 -2.17 10.14 3.78
CA CYS A 34 -2.65 8.94 3.10
C CYS A 34 -3.76 9.30 2.12
N ASP A 35 -3.79 8.62 0.98
CA ASP A 35 -4.94 8.56 0.08
C ASP A 35 -5.67 7.23 0.32
N GLY A 36 -6.68 7.26 1.20
CA GLY A 36 -7.46 6.09 1.61
C GLY A 36 -6.81 5.21 2.70
N PRO A 37 -7.31 3.96 2.87
CA PRO A 37 -6.88 3.04 3.93
C PRO A 37 -5.39 2.63 3.81
N PRO A 38 -4.65 2.53 4.94
CA PRO A 38 -3.20 2.24 4.96
C PRO A 38 -2.84 0.77 4.69
N ASP A 39 -3.80 -0.07 4.35
CA ASP A 39 -3.67 -1.51 4.07
C ASP A 39 -4.27 -1.92 2.71
N THR A 40 -4.41 -0.95 1.79
CA THR A 40 -5.03 -1.14 0.47
C THR A 40 -4.15 -1.94 -0.50
N ALA A 41 -2.83 -1.88 -0.34
CA ALA A 41 -1.86 -2.55 -1.19
C ALA A 41 -0.65 -3.04 -0.39
N THR A 42 0.11 -3.98 -0.95
CA THR A 42 1.35 -4.48 -0.36
C THR A 42 2.48 -4.33 -1.36
N LEU A 43 3.62 -3.78 -0.93
CA LEU A 43 4.88 -3.84 -1.68
C LEU A 43 5.71 -5.02 -1.18
N ILE A 44 6.44 -5.65 -2.10
CA ILE A 44 7.45 -6.66 -1.82
C ILE A 44 8.80 -6.06 -2.18
N ASP A 45 9.75 -6.03 -1.24
CA ASP A 45 11.13 -5.62 -1.53
C ASP A 45 11.93 -6.73 -2.24
N ARG A 46 13.20 -6.44 -2.59
CA ARG A 46 14.08 -7.42 -3.25
C ARG A 46 14.37 -8.68 -2.41
N HIS A 47 14.20 -8.61 -1.09
CA HIS A 47 14.40 -9.72 -0.16
C HIS A 47 13.11 -10.47 0.15
N GLY A 48 12.00 -10.09 -0.48
CA GLY A 48 10.69 -10.70 -0.25
C GLY A 48 9.94 -10.13 0.96
N ARG A 49 10.42 -9.06 1.60
CA ARG A 49 9.71 -8.46 2.74
C ARG A 49 8.50 -7.68 2.25
N GLU A 50 7.38 -7.93 2.91
CA GLU A 50 6.12 -7.29 2.59
C GLU A 50 5.88 -6.05 3.46
N THR A 51 5.39 -4.98 2.84
CA THR A 51 4.97 -3.76 3.53
C THR A 51 3.61 -3.33 3.02
N ALA A 52 2.61 -3.33 3.90
CA ALA A 52 1.28 -2.84 3.60
C ALA A 52 1.26 -1.30 3.53
N GLY A 53 0.41 -0.74 2.67
CA GLY A 53 0.31 0.70 2.48
C GLY A 53 -0.95 1.13 1.74
N CYS A 54 -1.20 2.43 1.76
CA CYS A 54 -2.14 3.07 0.84
C CYS A 54 -1.50 3.24 -0.55
N VAL A 55 -2.33 3.50 -1.57
CA VAL A 55 -1.86 3.69 -2.96
C VAL A 55 -0.81 4.80 -3.05
N GLN A 56 -1.05 5.94 -2.41
CA GLN A 56 -0.16 7.10 -2.45
C GLN A 56 1.24 6.79 -1.91
N HIS A 57 1.33 6.21 -0.71
CA HIS A 57 2.63 5.92 -0.10
C HIS A 57 3.34 4.75 -0.77
N CYS A 58 2.62 3.75 -1.28
CA CYS A 58 3.23 2.73 -2.12
C CYS A 58 3.84 3.33 -3.39
N ALA A 59 3.13 4.21 -4.09
CA ALA A 59 3.62 4.88 -5.29
C ALA A 59 4.84 5.77 -5.02
N ARG A 60 4.82 6.54 -3.93
CA ARG A 60 5.95 7.39 -3.54
C ARG A 60 7.18 6.60 -3.08
N ARG A 61 6.97 5.44 -2.46
CA ARG A 61 8.06 4.61 -1.94
C ARG A 61 8.74 3.78 -3.02
N LEU A 62 7.98 3.28 -3.98
CA LEU A 62 8.42 2.29 -4.97
C LEU A 62 9.66 2.72 -5.78
N PRO A 63 9.78 3.94 -6.33
CA PRO A 63 10.96 4.35 -7.12
C PRO A 63 12.28 4.33 -6.33
N GLY A 64 12.22 4.46 -4.99
CA GLY A 64 13.39 4.44 -4.12
C GLY A 64 13.75 3.06 -3.57
N LEU A 65 13.04 2.00 -3.96
CA LEU A 65 13.29 0.63 -3.50
C LEU A 65 13.79 -0.24 -4.66
N ASP A 66 15.09 -0.49 -4.68
CA ASP A 66 15.73 -1.39 -5.64
C ASP A 66 15.11 -2.80 -5.61
N GLY A 67 14.67 -3.28 -6.77
CA GLY A 67 14.03 -4.60 -6.96
C GLY A 67 12.63 -4.76 -6.33
N ALA A 68 12.02 -3.67 -5.85
CA ALA A 68 10.68 -3.75 -5.27
C ALA A 68 9.57 -3.83 -6.32
N ARG A 69 8.44 -4.42 -5.92
CA ARG A 69 7.26 -4.61 -6.76
C ARG A 69 5.98 -4.57 -5.93
N VAL A 70 4.86 -4.29 -6.58
CA VAL A 70 3.54 -4.49 -5.97
C VAL A 70 3.27 -5.99 -5.85
N HIS A 71 2.74 -6.43 -4.71
CA HIS A 71 2.38 -7.82 -4.47
C HIS A 71 1.32 -8.30 -5.48
N PRO A 72 1.45 -9.53 -6.06
CA PRO A 72 0.59 -9.98 -7.16
C PRO A 72 -0.89 -10.15 -6.82
N PHE A 73 -1.24 -10.25 -5.53
CA PHE A 73 -2.63 -10.30 -5.07
C PHE A 73 -3.26 -8.93 -4.77
N VAL A 74 -2.54 -7.83 -4.99
CA VAL A 74 -3.16 -6.50 -4.98
C VAL A 74 -4.10 -6.41 -6.20
N PRO A 75 -5.35 -5.93 -6.04
CA PRO A 75 -6.27 -5.79 -7.18
C PRO A 75 -5.62 -5.01 -8.33
N THR A 76 -5.74 -5.52 -9.56
CA THR A 76 -5.04 -4.99 -10.75
C THR A 76 -5.21 -3.48 -10.92
N ALA A 77 -6.41 -2.95 -10.72
CA ALA A 77 -6.67 -1.51 -10.81
C ALA A 77 -5.82 -0.69 -9.82
N ARG A 78 -5.61 -1.20 -8.60
CA ARG A 78 -4.77 -0.55 -7.57
C ARG A 78 -3.29 -0.68 -7.88
N ALA A 79 -2.86 -1.86 -8.35
CA ALA A 79 -1.48 -2.06 -8.78
C ALA A 79 -1.10 -1.12 -9.93
N LEU A 80 -1.97 -0.99 -10.94
CA LEU A 80 -1.78 -0.05 -12.05
C LEU A 80 -1.72 1.39 -11.57
N ASP A 81 -2.64 1.83 -10.71
CA ASP A 81 -2.63 3.19 -10.15
C ASP A 81 -1.30 3.48 -9.41
N ILE A 82 -0.79 2.52 -8.64
CA ILE A 82 0.52 2.63 -7.97
C ILE A 82 1.66 2.80 -9.00
N TYR A 83 1.73 1.94 -10.01
CA TYR A 83 2.79 1.99 -11.00
C TYR A 83 2.74 3.26 -11.86
N PHE A 84 1.55 3.71 -12.27
CA PHE A 84 1.38 4.96 -13.01
C PHE A 84 1.87 6.16 -12.19
N ARG A 85 1.40 6.32 -10.96
CA ARG A 85 1.87 7.40 -10.07
C ARG A 85 3.37 7.31 -9.79
N ALA A 86 3.89 6.10 -9.55
CA ALA A 86 5.32 5.89 -9.30
C ALA A 86 6.19 6.30 -10.50
N SER A 87 5.71 6.09 -11.73
CA SER A 87 6.45 6.45 -12.95
C SER A 87 6.67 7.95 -13.12
N GLU A 88 5.85 8.77 -12.46
CA GLU A 88 5.95 10.24 -12.46
C GLU A 88 6.78 10.79 -11.31
N LEU A 89 7.24 9.92 -10.40
CA LEU A 89 7.93 10.30 -9.17
C LEU A 89 9.41 9.92 -9.23
N PRO A 90 10.30 10.83 -8.84
CA PRO A 90 11.70 10.48 -8.63
C PRO A 90 11.86 9.59 -7.38
N PRO A 91 12.95 8.81 -7.28
CA PRO A 91 13.36 8.19 -6.03
C PRO A 91 13.41 9.20 -4.89
N PHE A 92 12.95 8.80 -3.70
CA PHE A 92 12.97 9.63 -2.49
C PHE A 92 12.28 11.00 -2.66
N ALA A 93 11.12 11.04 -3.32
CA ALA A 93 10.37 12.27 -3.63
C ALA A 93 9.97 13.16 -2.42
N TRP A 94 10.25 12.75 -1.18
CA TRP A 94 10.10 13.55 0.03
C TRP A 94 11.36 14.35 0.42
N GLU A 95 12.46 14.18 -0.31
CA GLU A 95 13.72 14.90 -0.11
C GLU A 95 13.87 16.09 -1.06
N ILE A 96 13.02 16.16 -2.09
CA ILE A 96 13.05 17.24 -3.08
C ILE A 96 12.41 18.50 -2.50
N GLY A 97 13.14 19.62 -2.59
CA GLY A 97 12.68 20.93 -2.11
C GLY A 97 12.76 21.11 -0.59
N ARG A 98 13.53 20.28 0.10
CA ARG A 98 13.86 20.43 1.52
C ARG A 98 15.10 21.32 1.72
#